data_AF-A0A5S9MIM6-F1
#
_entry.id   AF-A0A5S9MIM6-F1
#
_cell.length_a   1.000
_cell.length_b   1.000
_cell.length_c   1.000
_cell.angle_alpha   90.00
_cell.angle_beta   90.00
_cell.angle_gamma   90.00
#
_symmetry.space_group_name_H-M   'P 1'
#
loop_
_entity.id
_entity.type
_entity.pdbx_description
1 polymer ?
#
loop_
_entity_poly.entity_id
_entity_poly.type
_entity_poly.pdbx_seq_one_letter_code
_entity_poly.pdbx_strand_id
1 'polypeptide(L)'
;MNEQELSFIYVWDAYCGWCYGFSNSIRTLHENHPEISLTLVSGGLFVGERSLPIKDYPHISEANQRISQLTGVEFGERYQELLANGTFLFRL
;
A
#
# COMPACT_ATOMS: atom_id res chain seq x y z
N MET A 1 -35.83 12.59 -6.52
CA MET A 1 -34.79 11.61 -6.89
C MET A 1 -33.73 11.71 -5.81
N ASN A 2 -33.57 10.68 -4.98
CA ASN A 2 -32.49 10.65 -4.01
C ASN A 2 -31.20 10.41 -4.80
N GLU A 3 -30.45 11.46 -5.07
CA GLU A 3 -29.03 11.33 -5.41
C GLU A 3 -28.36 10.77 -4.16
N GLN A 4 -28.15 9.45 -4.13
CA GLN A 4 -27.22 8.89 -3.17
C GLN A 4 -25.85 9.45 -3.53
N GLU A 5 -25.30 10.27 -2.64
CA GLU A 5 -23.95 10.80 -2.76
C GLU A 5 -22.98 9.63 -2.96
N LEU A 6 -22.35 9.58 -4.14
CA LEU A 6 -21.43 8.51 -4.49
C LEU A 6 -20.19 8.64 -3.61
N SER A 7 -19.97 7.65 -2.75
CA SER A 7 -18.83 7.61 -1.83
C SER A 7 -17.92 6.44 -2.15
N PHE A 8 -16.62 6.67 -2.05
CA PHE A 8 -15.58 5.68 -2.30
C PHE A 8 -14.68 5.56 -1.07
N ILE A 9 -14.57 4.35 -0.53
CA ILE A 9 -13.71 4.05 0.61
C ILE A 9 -12.51 3.27 0.10
N TYR A 10 -11.31 3.82 0.26
CA TYR A 10 -10.06 3.14 -0.05
C TYR A 10 -9.38 2.68 1.25
N VAL A 11 -9.44 1.37 1.50
CA VAL A 11 -8.73 0.72 2.61
C VAL A 11 -7.31 0.42 2.15
N TRP A 12 -6.33 1.01 2.82
CA TRP A 12 -4.92 0.93 2.44
C TRP A 12 -4.03 0.75 3.68
N ASP A 13 -2.73 0.50 3.48
CA ASP A 13 -1.76 0.49 4.58
C ASP A 13 -0.42 1.03 4.06
N ALA A 14 0.32 1.75 4.92
CA ALA A 14 1.60 2.35 4.53
C ALA A 14 2.68 1.31 4.18
N TYR A 15 2.57 0.09 4.72
CA TYR A 15 3.49 -1.01 4.46
C TYR A 15 3.01 -1.99 3.37
N CYS A 16 1.82 -1.76 2.82
CA CYS A 16 1.25 -2.58 1.76
C CYS A 16 1.91 -2.28 0.41
N GLY A 17 2.74 -3.21 -0.09
CA GLY A 17 3.40 -3.06 -1.39
C GLY A 17 2.43 -2.87 -2.57
N TRP A 18 1.29 -3.56 -2.57
CA TRP A 18 0.26 -3.37 -3.61
C TRP A 18 -0.41 -1.99 -3.54
N CYS A 19 -0.57 -1.45 -2.34
CA CYS A 19 -1.11 -0.11 -2.12
C CYS A 19 -0.13 0.96 -2.63
N TYR A 20 1.18 0.71 -2.51
CA TYR A 20 2.22 1.51 -3.17
C TYR A 20 2.10 1.44 -4.70
N GLY A 21 1.98 0.23 -5.27
CA GLY A 21 1.77 0.02 -6.70
C GLY A 21 0.51 0.70 -7.26
N PHE A 22 -0.55 0.80 -6.46
CA PHE A 22 -1.84 1.38 -6.84
C PHE A 22 -1.97 2.89 -6.56
N SER A 23 -0.96 3.51 -5.94
CA SER A 23 -0.99 4.91 -5.49
C SER A 23 -1.34 5.90 -6.62
N ASN A 24 -0.75 5.74 -7.81
CA ASN A 24 -1.05 6.57 -8.96
C ASN A 24 -2.51 6.41 -9.44
N SER A 25 -3.05 5.19 -9.43
CA SER A 25 -4.42 4.94 -9.88
C SER A 25 -5.45 5.62 -8.98
N ILE A 26 -5.28 5.55 -7.66
CA ILE A 26 -6.15 6.25 -6.70
C ILE A 26 -6.05 7.76 -6.87
N ARG A 27 -4.83 8.27 -7.05
CA ARG A 27 -4.61 9.70 -7.28
C ARG A 27 -5.32 10.16 -8.56
N THR A 28 -5.13 9.45 -9.67
CA THR A 28 -5.79 9.76 -10.95
C THR A 28 -7.31 9.66 -10.85
N LEU A 29 -7.85 8.66 -10.13
CA LEU A 29 -9.28 8.55 -9.89
C LEU A 29 -9.82 9.79 -9.16
N HIS A 30 -9.15 10.23 -8.09
CA HIS A 30 -9.57 11.38 -7.30
C HIS A 30 -9.43 12.70 -8.08
N GLU A 31 -8.35 12.86 -8.86
CA GLU A 31 -8.14 14.02 -9.73
C GLU A 31 -9.22 14.14 -10.82
N ASN A 32 -9.66 13.00 -11.40
CA ASN A 32 -10.66 12.98 -12.47
C ASN A 32 -12.12 13.03 -11.96
N HIS A 33 -12.36 12.64 -10.71
CA HIS A 33 -13.69 12.55 -10.12
C HIS A 33 -13.75 13.23 -8.74
N PRO A 34 -13.52 14.56 -8.65
CA PRO A 34 -13.57 15.30 -7.38
C PRO A 34 -14.97 15.32 -6.74
N GLU A 35 -16.02 15.01 -7.50
CA GLU A 35 -17.40 14.87 -7.01
C GLU A 35 -17.61 13.63 -6.14
N ILE A 36 -16.72 12.64 -6.22
CA ILE A 36 -16.81 11.41 -5.43
C ILE A 36 -16.09 11.64 -4.10
N SER A 37 -16.83 11.57 -3.00
CA SER A 37 -16.25 11.65 -1.66
C SER A 37 -15.31 10.46 -1.41
N LEU A 38 -14.01 10.72 -1.27
CA LEU A 38 -12.98 9.72 -1.01
C LEU A 38 -12.64 9.66 0.48
N THR A 39 -12.87 8.52 1.11
CA THR A 39 -12.42 8.24 2.48
C THR A 39 -11.26 7.26 2.46
N LEU A 40 -10.13 7.65 3.09
CA LEU A 40 -8.97 6.79 3.27
C LEU A 40 -9.04 6.12 4.65
N VAL A 41 -8.92 4.79 4.67
CA VAL A 41 -8.92 4.01 5.92
C VAL A 41 -7.64 3.18 6.00
N SER A 42 -6.88 3.33 7.07
CA SER A 42 -5.75 2.45 7.34
C SER A 42 -6.25 1.07 7.78
N GLY A 43 -5.88 0.02 7.05
CA GLY A 43 -6.33 -1.35 7.27
C GLY A 43 -5.59 -2.11 8.38
N GLY A 44 -4.43 -1.59 8.84
CA GLY A 44 -3.65 -2.23 9.89
C GLY A 44 -3.09 -3.60 9.47
N LEU A 45 -2.25 -3.61 8.43
CA LEU A 45 -1.70 -4.83 7.85
C LEU A 45 -0.76 -5.57 8.82
N PHE A 46 0.06 -4.84 9.57
CA PHE A 46 1.09 -5.38 10.47
C PHE A 46 0.92 -4.89 11.92
N VAL A 47 -0.25 -5.14 12.52
CA VAL A 47 -0.58 -4.75 13.91
C VAL A 47 -0.71 -5.95 14.84
N GLY A 48 -0.53 -5.71 16.15
CA GLY A 48 -0.65 -6.76 17.17
C GLY A 48 0.39 -7.86 16.98
N GLU A 49 -0.06 -9.11 16.97
CA GLU A 49 0.81 -10.29 16.74
C GLU A 49 1.47 -10.31 15.35
N ARG A 50 0.99 -9.47 14.41
CA ARG A 50 1.57 -9.28 13.07
C ARG A 50 2.59 -8.14 13.02
N SER A 51 2.91 -7.49 14.14
CA SER A 51 4.04 -6.56 14.23
C SER A 51 5.32 -7.37 14.41
N LEU A 52 5.79 -7.97 13.32
CA LEU A 52 6.98 -8.82 13.27
C LEU A 52 8.07 -8.19 12.39
N PRO A 53 9.36 -8.55 12.61
CA PRO A 53 10.43 -8.16 11.71
C PRO A 53 10.15 -8.53 10.25
N ILE A 54 10.56 -7.71 9.29
CA ILE A 54 10.27 -7.89 7.86
C ILE A 54 10.77 -9.24 7.32
N LYS A 55 11.84 -9.79 7.88
CA LYS A 55 12.36 -11.14 7.54
C LYS A 55 11.35 -12.27 7.79
N ASP A 56 10.39 -12.06 8.70
CA ASP A 56 9.35 -13.06 9.02
C ASP A 56 8.25 -13.08 7.94
N TYR A 57 8.35 -12.20 6.93
CA TYR A 57 7.49 -12.14 5.76
C TYR A 57 8.29 -12.37 4.45
N PRO A 58 8.77 -13.61 4.20
CA PRO A 58 9.71 -13.90 3.10
C PRO A 58 9.14 -13.63 1.70
N HIS A 59 7.82 -13.57 1.56
CA HIS A 59 7.13 -13.32 0.30
C HIS A 59 7.25 -11.87 -0.19
N ILE A 60 7.68 -10.92 0.66
CA ILE A 60 7.73 -9.49 0.32
C ILE A 60 8.65 -9.24 -0.89
N SER A 61 9.79 -9.93 -0.99
CA SER A 61 10.72 -9.73 -2.11
C SER A 61 10.09 -10.11 -3.45
N GLU A 62 9.48 -11.29 -3.54
CA GLU A 62 8.77 -11.76 -4.74
C GLU A 62 7.58 -10.85 -5.08
N ALA A 63 6.81 -10.45 -4.06
CA ALA A 63 5.68 -9.55 -4.24
C ALA A 63 6.14 -8.21 -4.83
N ASN A 64 7.22 -7.62 -4.32
CA ASN A 64 7.75 -6.36 -4.83
C ASN A 64 8.22 -6.45 -6.28
N GLN A 65 8.84 -7.57 -6.68
CA GLN A 65 9.21 -7.80 -8.08
C GLN A 65 7.97 -7.82 -8.97
N ARG A 66 6.92 -8.54 -8.55
CA ARG A 66 5.66 -8.60 -9.31
C ARG A 66 4.94 -7.25 -9.36
N ILE A 67 4.93 -6.51 -8.26
CA ILE A 67 4.35 -5.15 -8.21
C ILE A 67 5.08 -4.25 -9.21
N SER A 68 6.41 -4.21 -9.17
CA SER A 68 7.22 -3.41 -10.08
C SER A 68 6.94 -3.77 -11.55
N GLN A 69 6.86 -5.06 -11.88
CA GLN A 69 6.55 -5.54 -13.24
C GLN A 69 5.16 -5.09 -13.73
N LEU A 70 4.15 -5.06 -12.85
CA LEU A 70 2.77 -4.77 -13.24
C LEU A 70 2.41 -3.29 -13.19
N THR A 71 3.01 -2.53 -12.28
CA THR A 71 2.63 -1.13 -12.03
C THR A 71 3.71 -0.13 -12.42
N GLY A 72 4.94 -0.59 -12.72
CA GLY A 72 6.08 0.26 -13.08
C GLY A 72 6.68 1.04 -11.91
N VAL A 73 6.26 0.77 -10.67
CA VAL A 73 6.85 1.42 -9.48
C VAL A 73 8.23 0.83 -9.17
N GLU A 74 9.09 1.65 -8.57
CA GLU A 74 10.45 1.26 -8.22
C GLU A 74 10.61 1.12 -6.71
N PHE A 75 11.20 0.00 -6.29
CA PHE A 75 11.64 -0.20 -4.92
C PHE A 75 13.13 0.15 -4.82
N GLY A 76 13.42 1.40 -4.43
CA GLY A 76 14.76 1.98 -4.47
C GLY A 76 15.79 1.31 -3.55
N GLU A 77 17.06 1.67 -3.73
CA GLU A 77 18.22 1.03 -3.09
C GLU A 77 18.10 0.93 -1.56
N ARG A 78 17.77 2.04 -0.89
CA ARG A 78 17.60 2.05 0.58
C ARG A 78 16.51 1.08 1.08
N TYR A 79 15.46 0.89 0.28
CA TYR A 79 14.42 -0.08 0.61
C TYR A 79 14.95 -1.51 0.47
N GLN A 80 15.73 -1.78 -0.59
CA GLN A 80 16.36 -3.09 -0.79
C GLN A 80 17.36 -3.42 0.33
N GLU A 81 18.15 -2.44 0.77
CA GLU A 81 19.05 -2.58 1.92
C GLU A 81 18.29 -2.91 3.20
N LEU A 82 17.18 -2.21 3.46
CA LEU A 82 16.30 -2.46 4.61
C LEU A 82 15.72 -3.88 4.56
N LEU A 83 15.22 -4.30 3.39
CA LEU A 83 14.66 -5.63 3.18
C LEU A 83 15.72 -6.72 3.40
N ALA A 84 16.93 -6.53 2.87
CA ALA A 84 18.05 -7.44 3.05
C ALA A 84 18.54 -7.51 4.50
N ASN A 85 18.53 -6.38 5.22
CA ASN A 85 18.86 -6.34 6.63
C ASN A 85 17.86 -7.14 7.48
N GLY A 86 16.57 -7.10 7.13
CA GLY A 86 15.56 -7.98 7.72
C GLY A 86 15.12 -7.63 9.14
N THR A 87 15.75 -6.64 9.80
CA THR A 87 15.45 -6.28 11.19
C THR A 87 14.36 -5.22 11.34
N PHE A 88 13.91 -4.62 10.24
CA PHE A 88 12.87 -3.61 10.27
C PHE A 88 11.59 -4.20 10.86
N LEU A 89 11.11 -3.59 11.95
CA LEU A 89 9.91 -4.00 12.64
C LEU A 89 8.75 -3.09 12.22
N PHE A 90 7.70 -3.67 11.65
CA PHE A 90 6.52 -2.90 11.25
C PHE A 90 5.83 -2.32 12.49
N ARG A 91 5.92 -1.00 12.67
CA ARG A 91 5.28 -0.27 13.78
C ARG A 91 4.67 1.01 13.23
N LEU A 92 3.35 1.14 13.36
CA LEU A 92 2.64 2.40 13.20
C LEU A 92 2.69 3.18 14.52
#